data_AF-A0A2V9L8N4-F1
#
_entry.id   AF-A0A2V9L8N4-F1
#
_cell.length_a   1.000
_cell.length_b   1.000
_cell.length_c   1.000
_cell.angle_alpha   90.00
_cell.angle_beta   90.00
_cell.angle_gamma   90.00
#
_symmetry.space_group_name_H-M   'P 1'
#
loop_
_entity.id
_entity.type
_entity.pdbx_description
1 polymer ?
#
loop_
_entity_poly.entity_id
_entity_poly.type
_entity_poly.pdbx_seq_one_letter_code
_entity_poly.pdbx_strand_id
1 'polypeptide(L)' 'MTHLEIENFASDYLEGRLEAVRQREFQAHLAVCSECRELVSDVRRVMELCRSAEDPEPAP' A
#
# COMPACT_ATOMS: atom_id res chain seq x y z
N MET A 1 -4.93 -5.89 14.17
CA MET A 1 -5.34 -5.81 12.74
C MET A 1 -5.37 -7.20 12.12
N THR A 2 -6.40 -7.52 11.34
CA THR A 2 -6.57 -8.80 10.61
C THR A 2 -6.00 -8.70 9.18
N HIS A 3 -5.78 -9.84 8.51
CA HIS A 3 -5.33 -9.87 7.09
C HIS A 3 -6.29 -9.09 6.16
N LEU A 4 -7.60 -9.27 6.34
CA LEU A 4 -8.61 -8.56 5.55
C LEU A 4 -8.55 -7.04 5.76
N GLU A 5 -8.26 -6.59 6.98
CA GLU A 5 -8.04 -5.16 7.24
C GLU A 5 -6.78 -4.65 6.53
N ILE A 6 -5.70 -5.45 6.48
CA ILE A 6 -4.49 -5.08 5.73
C ILE A 6 -4.81 -4.90 4.24
N GLU A 7 -5.52 -5.86 3.63
CA GLU A 7 -5.94 -5.80 2.22
C GLU A 7 -6.75 -4.52 1.93
N ASN A 8 -7.72 -4.20 2.78
CA ASN A 8 -8.56 -3.02 2.60
C ASN A 8 -7.81 -1.70 2.80
N PHE A 9 -6.82 -1.66 3.70
CA PHE A 9 -6.10 -0.44 4.04
C PHE A 9 -4.74 -0.30 3.35
N ALA A 10 -4.35 -1.22 2.46
CA ALA A 10 -3.04 -1.21 1.81
C ALA A 10 -2.77 0.09 1.04
N SER A 11 -3.73 0.54 0.23
CA SER A 11 -3.60 1.79 -0.53
C SER A 11 -3.52 3.01 0.39
N ASP A 12 -4.44 3.12 1.36
CA ASP A 12 -4.43 4.18 2.37
C ASP A 12 -3.13 4.23 3.17
N TYR A 13 -2.56 3.08 3.51
CA TYR A 13 -1.27 2.98 4.19
C TYR A 13 -0.14 3.52 3.31
N LEU A 14 -0.08 3.08 2.04
CA LEU A 14 0.96 3.49 1.07
C LEU A 14 0.88 4.98 0.72
N GLU A 15 -0.32 5.56 0.77
CA GLU A 15 -0.56 6.98 0.53
C GLU A 15 -0.47 7.84 1.81
N GLY A 16 -0.21 7.22 2.97
CA GLY A 16 -0.10 7.92 4.25
C GLY A 16 -1.43 8.49 4.77
N ARG A 17 -2.58 7.97 4.31
CA ARG A 17 -3.93 8.42 4.66
C ARG A 17 -4.49 7.77 5.94
N LEU A 18 -3.80 6.78 6.49
CA LEU A 18 -4.19 6.14 7.75
C LEU A 18 -3.87 7.01 8.98
N GLU A 19 -4.78 7.02 9.95
CA GLU A 19 -4.55 7.60 11.27
C GLU A 19 -3.39 6.92 12.01
N ALA A 20 -2.74 7.66 12.92
CA ALA A 20 -1.51 7.22 13.59
C ALA A 20 -1.65 5.89 14.34
N VAL A 21 -2.80 5.64 14.96
CA VAL A 21 -3.08 4.37 15.66
C VAL A 21 -3.14 3.21 14.66
N ARG A 22 -3.87 3.38 13.54
CA ARG A 22 -3.96 2.35 12.50
C ARG A 22 -2.63 2.11 11.80
N GLN A 23 -1.82 3.14 11.55
CA GLN A 23 -0.48 2.95 10.99
C GLN A 23 0.40 2.07 11.88
N ARG A 24 0.33 2.24 13.21
CA ARG A 24 1.10 1.42 14.14
C ARG A 24 0.62 -0.03 14.14
N GLU A 25 -0.69 -0.25 14.18
CA GLU A 25 -1.29 -1.59 14.11
C GLU A 25 -0.94 -2.30 12.79
N PHE A 26 -0.96 -1.56 11.68
CA PHE A 26 -0.60 -2.06 10.36
C PHE A 26 0.88 -2.47 10.31
N GLN A 27 1.78 -1.60 10.77
CA GLN A 27 3.22 -1.90 10.86
C GLN A 27 3.52 -3.08 11.78
N ALA A 28 2.83 -3.20 12.91
CA ALA A 28 2.98 -4.32 13.83
C ALA A 28 2.60 -5.65 13.16
N HIS A 29 1.52 -5.67 12.37
CA HIS A 29 1.13 -6.86 11.60
C HIS A 29 2.15 -7.18 10.50
N LEU A 30 2.60 -6.17 9.74
CA LEU A 30 3.63 -6.36 8.71
C LEU A 30 4.95 -6.86 9.28
N ALA A 31 5.30 -6.53 10.52
CA ALA A 31 6.53 -7.03 11.15
C ALA A 31 6.53 -8.56 11.32
N VAL A 32 5.36 -9.16 11.54
CA VAL A 32 5.24 -10.60 11.86
C VAL A 32 4.69 -11.45 10.72
N CYS A 33 3.97 -10.86 9.76
CA CYS A 33 3.35 -11.59 8.65
C CYS A 33 4.07 -11.30 7.32
N SER A 34 4.71 -12.31 6.73
CA SER A 34 5.33 -12.22 5.41
C SER A 34 4.34 -12.07 4.28
N GLU A 35 3.21 -12.78 4.33
CA GLU A 35 2.20 -12.76 3.27
C GLU A 35 1.61 -11.36 3.08
N CYS A 36 1.32 -10.66 4.18
CA CYS A 36 0.86 -9.28 4.13
C CYS A 36 1.93 -8.30 3.66
N ARG A 37 3.23 -8.58 3.88
CA ARG A 37 4.31 -7.75 3.31
C ARG A 37 4.37 -7.90 1.79
N GLU A 38 4.27 -9.11 1.28
CA GLU A 38 4.25 -9.37 -0.17
C GLU A 38 3.04 -8.68 -0.82
N LEU A 39 1.84 -8.84 -0.23
CA LEU A 39 0.63 -8.15 -0.68
C LEU A 39 0.82 -6.63 -0.78
N VAL A 40 1.33 -5.99 0.28
CA VAL A 40 1.53 -4.53 0.29
C VAL A 40 2.58 -4.11 -0.75
N SER A 41 3.60 -4.94 -0.97
CA SER A 41 4.60 -4.72 -2.02
C SER A 41 3.99 -4.79 -3.42
N ASP A 42 3.09 -5.76 -3.67
CA ASP A 42 2.38 -5.90 -4.94
C ASP A 42 1.46 -4.72 -5.20
N VAL A 43 0.67 -4.30 -4.20
CA VAL A 43 -0.18 -3.10 -4.30
C VAL A 43 0.66 -1.86 -4.63
N ARG A 44 1.79 -1.69 -3.94
CA ARG A 44 2.73 -0.58 -4.23
C ARG A 44 3.19 -0.59 -5.68
N ARG A 45 3.60 -1.75 -6.20
CA ARG A 45 4.04 -1.88 -7.60
C ARG A 45 2.93 -1.49 -8.57
N VAL A 46 1.69 -1.95 -8.34
CA VAL A 46 0.54 -1.57 -9.18
C VAL A 46 0.31 -0.06 -9.16
N MET A 47 0.37 0.57 -7.97
CA MET A 47 0.22 2.03 -7.87
C MET A 47 1.34 2.80 -8.56
N GLU A 48 2.59 2.31 -8.51
CA GLU A 48 3.73 2.88 -9.24
C GLU A 48 3.54 2.77 -10.76
N LEU A 49 3.01 1.65 -11.26
CA LEU A 49 2.68 1.47 -12.67
C LEU A 49 1.57 2.44 -13.13
N CYS A 50 0.49 2.58 -12.35
CA CYS A 50 -0.58 3.53 -12.65
C CYS A 50 -0.04 4.96 -12.75
N ARG A 51 0.75 5.40 -11.74
CA ARG A 51 1.36 6.74 -11.75
C ARG A 51 2.29 6.97 -12.92
N SER A 52 3.03 5.95 -13.35
CA SER A 52 3.95 6.05 -14.49
C SER A 52 3.21 6.13 -15.83
N ALA A 53 2.04 5.49 -15.93
CA ALA A 53 1.19 5.56 -17.13
C ALA A 53 0.42 6.89 -17.24
N GLU A 54 0.31 7.65 -16.15
CA GLU A 54 -0.30 8.98 -16.11
C GLU A 54 0.66 10.11 -16.54
N ASP A 55 1.89 9.81 -16.95
CA ASP A 55 2.78 10.78 -17.61
C ASP A 55 2.45 10.80 -19.12
N PRO A 56 1.65 11.77 -19.61
CA PRO A 56 1.57 11.96 -21.05
C PRO A 56 2.93 12.48 -21.51
N GLU A 57 3.66 11.68 -22.29
CA GLU A 57 4.73 12.23 -23.13
C GLU A 57 4.16 13.47 -23.84
N PRO A 58 4.77 14.67 -23.69
CA PRO A 58 4.27 15.85 -24.37
C PRO A 58 4.30 15.56 -25.87
N ALA A 59 3.12 15.59 -26.50
CA ALA A 59 2.98 15.38 -27.93
C ALA A 59 3.92 16.35 -28.70
N PRO A 60 4.57 15.88 -29.77
CA PRO A 60 5.65 16.61 -30.47
C PRO A 60 5.22 17.95 -31.09
#